data_AF-A8ZXF4-F1
#
_entry.id   AF-A8ZXF4-F1
#
_cell.length_a   1.000
_cell.length_b   1.000
_cell.length_c   1.000
_cell.angle_alpha   90.00
_cell.angle_beta   90.00
_cell.angle_gamma   90.00
#
_symmetry.space_group_name_H-M   'P 1'
#
loop_
_entity.id
_entity.type
_entity.pdbx_description
1 polymer ?
#
loop_
_entity_poly.entity_id
_entity_poly.type
_entity_poly.pdbx_seq_one_letter_code
_entity_poly.pdbx_strand_id
1 'polypeptide(L)'
;MGGYKTNSGDNLKRVWNIPATQVRYHKDGTFFMPVDKFPAALCDPNGYVLFKTKEEYENSSYLELGNRLNVRHGIWRIPGYVKMK
;
A
#
# COMPACT_ATOMS: atom_id res chain seq x y z
N MET A 1 -28.32 2.86 2.45
CA MET A 1 -27.38 1.91 1.80
C MET A 1 -26.01 2.57 1.82
N GLY A 2 -25.16 2.20 2.78
CA GLY A 2 -23.87 2.85 2.98
C GLY A 2 -22.98 2.63 1.77
N GLY A 3 -22.62 3.71 1.08
CA GLY A 3 -21.79 3.64 -0.13
C GLY A 3 -20.52 2.86 0.16
N TYR A 4 -20.32 1.77 -0.57
CA TYR A 4 -19.02 1.13 -0.64
C TYR A 4 -18.02 2.23 -1.00
N LYS A 5 -17.06 2.53 -0.12
CA LYS A 5 -15.93 3.40 -0.48
C LYS A 5 -15.21 2.67 -1.61
N THR A 6 -15.50 3.03 -2.85
CA THR A 6 -15.06 2.35 -4.08
C THR A 6 -13.54 2.37 -4.29
N ASN A 7 -12.84 3.08 -3.40
CA ASN A 7 -11.39 3.26 -3.37
C ASN A 7 -10.77 2.57 -2.14
N SER A 8 -11.38 1.49 -1.64
CA SER A 8 -10.81 0.70 -0.54
C SER A 8 -9.75 -0.26 -1.09
N GLY A 9 -8.59 -0.36 -0.43
CA GLY A 9 -7.51 -1.27 -0.84
C GLY A 9 -7.94 -2.72 -1.04
N ASP A 10 -9.02 -3.16 -0.38
CA ASP A 10 -9.63 -4.48 -0.57
C ASP A 10 -10.20 -4.70 -1.98
N ASN A 11 -10.73 -3.66 -2.63
CA ASN A 11 -11.18 -3.76 -4.01
C ASN A 11 -9.98 -4.00 -4.94
N LEU A 12 -8.91 -3.22 -4.79
CA LEU A 12 -7.69 -3.37 -5.57
C LEU A 12 -7.01 -4.72 -5.33
N LYS A 13 -7.04 -5.22 -4.08
CA LYS A 13 -6.59 -6.57 -3.75
C LYS A 13 -7.28 -7.62 -4.62
N ARG A 14 -8.60 -7.53 -4.78
CA ARG A 14 -9.39 -8.48 -5.60
C ARG A 14 -9.15 -8.28 -7.09
N VAL A 15 -9.17 -7.04 -7.57
CA VAL A 15 -9.02 -6.71 -9.00
C VAL A 15 -7.62 -7.07 -9.52
N TRP A 16 -6.57 -6.79 -8.75
CA TRP A 16 -5.19 -7.06 -9.12
C TRP A 16 -4.63 -8.37 -8.53
N ASN A 17 -5.47 -9.15 -7.87
CA ASN A 17 -5.10 -10.40 -7.20
C ASN A 17 -3.84 -10.26 -6.32
N ILE A 18 -3.78 -9.20 -5.52
CA ILE A 18 -2.60 -8.86 -4.72
C ILE A 18 -2.43 -9.91 -3.61
N PRO A 19 -1.28 -10.60 -3.51
CA PRO A 19 -1.02 -11.63 -2.50
C PRO A 19 -0.67 -11.01 -1.14
N ALA A 20 -1.54 -10.13 -0.63
CA ALA A 20 -1.37 -9.43 0.64
C ALA A 20 -2.53 -9.71 1.60
N THR A 21 -2.21 -9.95 2.86
CA THR A 21 -3.18 -10.04 3.96
C THR A 21 -3.88 -8.71 4.19
N GLN A 22 -3.12 -7.61 4.24
CA GLN A 22 -3.63 -6.26 4.48
C GLN A 22 -3.25 -5.34 3.32
N VAL A 23 -4.23 -4.58 2.82
CA VAL A 23 -4.01 -3.66 1.70
C VAL A 23 -4.50 -2.27 2.06
N ARG A 24 -3.63 -1.28 1.87
CA ARG A 24 -3.94 0.14 2.07
C ARG A 24 -3.91 0.84 0.73
N TYR A 25 -4.93 1.65 0.46
CA TYR A 25 -4.99 2.47 -0.74
C TYR A 25 -4.91 3.95 -0.37
N HIS A 26 -4.18 4.71 -1.19
CA HIS A 26 -4.21 6.16 -1.16
C HIS A 26 -4.15 6.71 -2.59
N LYS A 27 -5.01 7.68 -2.90
CA LYS A 27 -5.11 8.27 -4.25
C LYS A 27 -3.81 8.91 -4.74
N ASP A 28 -3.04 9.51 -3.83
CA ASP A 28 -1.77 10.17 -4.15
C ASP A 28 -0.56 9.24 -3.91
N GLY A 29 -0.78 8.06 -3.31
CA GLY A 29 0.30 7.13 -2.97
C GLY A 29 1.32 7.64 -1.93
N THR A 30 1.07 8.77 -1.27
CA THR A 30 2.00 9.44 -0.35
C THR A 30 1.74 9.18 1.12
N PHE A 31 0.51 8.90 1.53
CA PHE A 31 0.16 8.71 2.95
C PHE A 31 -0.75 7.51 3.15
N PHE A 32 -0.45 6.68 4.14
CA PHE A 32 -1.25 5.51 4.48
C PHE A 32 -1.42 5.36 5.98
N MET A 33 -2.41 4.57 6.38
CA MET A 33 -2.42 4.04 7.75
C MET A 33 -1.34 2.95 7.85
N PRO A 34 -0.63 2.85 8.98
CA PRO A 34 0.30 1.76 9.20
C PRO A 34 -0.38 0.40 9.04
N VAL A 35 0.43 -0.58 8.65
CA VAL A 35 0.03 -1.98 8.50
C VAL A 35 0.66 -2.81 9.61
N ASP A 36 -0.09 -3.78 10.10
CA ASP A 36 0.27 -4.66 11.21
C ASP A 36 0.26 -6.13 10.80
N LYS A 37 -0.36 -6.48 9.65
CA LYS A 37 -0.47 -7.83 9.13
C LYS A 37 0.29 -7.98 7.82
N PHE A 38 1.22 -8.92 7.79
CA PHE A 38 2.05 -9.21 6.63
C PHE A 38 1.66 -10.57 6.01
N PRO A 39 1.82 -10.75 4.69
CA PRO A 39 2.25 -9.76 3.69
C PRO A 39 1.28 -8.58 3.56
N ALA A 40 1.81 -7.37 3.40
CA ALA A 40 1.02 -6.13 3.33
C ALA A 40 1.27 -5.43 2.00
N ALA A 41 0.27 -4.77 1.43
CA ALA A 41 0.47 -3.97 0.22
C ALA A 41 -0.02 -2.53 0.38
N LEU A 42 0.72 -1.61 -0.21
CA LEU A 42 0.31 -0.22 -0.40
C LEU A 42 -0.03 -0.03 -1.87
N CYS A 43 -1.19 0.56 -2.14
CA CYS A 43 -1.70 0.76 -3.49
C CYS A 43 -1.97 2.23 -3.77
N ASP A 44 -1.70 2.63 -5.00
CA ASP A 44 -2.10 3.90 -5.60
C ASP A 44 -2.88 3.64 -6.90
N PRO A 45 -3.45 4.65 -7.56
CA PRO A 45 -4.21 4.46 -8.80
C PRO A 45 -3.47 3.73 -9.93
N ASN A 46 -2.14 3.77 -9.93
CA ASN A 46 -1.31 3.22 -11.00
C ASN A 46 -0.74 1.82 -10.69
N GLY A 47 -0.78 1.38 -9.43
CA GLY A 47 -0.12 0.12 -9.03
C GLY A 47 0.01 -0.07 -7.53
N TYR A 48 0.88 -0.99 -7.14
CA TYR A 48 1.10 -1.32 -5.73
C TYR A 48 2.53 -1.75 -5.43
N VAL A 49 2.91 -1.66 -4.16
CA VAL A 49 4.11 -2.28 -3.61
C VAL A 49 3.71 -3.30 -2.57
N LEU A 50 4.40 -4.45 -2.56
CA LEU A 50 4.16 -5.55 -1.63
C LEU A 50 5.32 -5.63 -0.64
N PHE A 51 4.98 -5.61 0.65
CA PHE A 51 5.87 -5.88 1.75
C PHE A 51 5.61 -7.30 2.25
N LYS A 52 6.57 -8.20 2.06
CA LYS A 52 6.41 -9.62 2.44
C LYS A 52 6.49 -9.81 3.94
N THR A 53 7.37 -9.07 4.60
CA THR A 53 7.66 -9.19 6.03
C THR A 53 7.58 -7.83 6.71
N LYS A 54 7.42 -7.86 8.04
CA LYS A 54 7.48 -6.65 8.87
C LYS A 54 8.84 -5.97 8.76
N GLU A 55 9.93 -6.75 8.71
CA GLU A 55 11.29 -6.23 8.57
C GLU A 55 11.48 -5.45 7.25
N GLU A 56 10.95 -5.94 6.13
CA GLU A 56 11.04 -5.24 4.84
C GLU A 56 10.31 -3.89 4.86
N TYR A 57 9.18 -3.84 5.59
CA TYR A 57 8.41 -2.61 5.80
C TYR A 57 9.10 -1.64 6.76
N GLU A 58 9.68 -2.12 7.87
CA GLU A 58 10.35 -1.27 8.86
C GLU A 58 11.74 -0.79 8.42
N ASN A 59 12.46 -1.58 7.62
CA ASN A 59 13.78 -1.21 7.09
C ASN A 59 13.73 -0.38 5.80
N SER A 60 12.53 -0.12 5.26
CA SER A 60 12.41 0.64 4.02
C SER A 60 12.75 2.12 4.25
N SER A 61 13.86 2.59 3.66
CA SER A 61 14.27 4.00 3.73
C SER A 61 13.30 4.97 3.01
N TYR A 62 12.33 4.43 2.26
CA TYR A 62 11.29 5.21 1.58
C TYR A 62 10.07 5.48 2.47
N LEU A 63 9.97 4.75 3.57
CA LEU A 63 8.86 4.80 4.50
C LEU A 63 9.26 5.57 5.76
N GLU A 64 8.46 6.56 6.11
CA GLU A 64 8.55 7.25 7.39
C GLU A 64 7.40 6.76 8.27
N LEU A 65 7.75 5.93 9.25
CA LEU A 65 6.81 5.32 10.19
C LEU A 65 6.54 6.27 11.36
N GLY A 66 5.27 6.60 11.58
CA GLY A 66 4.78 7.31 12.75
C GLY A 66 3.31 6.98 13.00
N ASN A 67 2.52 7.93 13.52
CA ASN A 67 1.06 7.76 13.63
C ASN A 67 0.37 7.51 12.28
N ARG A 68 1.01 7.96 11.20
CA ARG A 68 0.69 7.63 9.80
C ARG A 68 1.97 7.21 9.11
N LEU A 69 1.81 6.38 8.08
CA LEU A 69 2.89 6.07 7.18
C LEU A 69 3.00 7.17 6.13
N ASN A 70 4.13 7.85 6.08
CA ASN A 70 4.46 8.75 4.98
C ASN A 70 5.40 8.05 4.00
N VAL A 71 5.13 8.20 2.71
CA VAL A 71 5.94 7.69 1.61
C VAL A 71 6.44 8.88 0.83
N ARG A 72 7.68 9.29 1.11
CA ARG A 72 8.26 10.49 0.49
C ARG A 72 8.31 10.29 -1.02
N HIS A 73 7.60 11.16 -1.72
CA HIS A 73 7.44 11.16 -3.19
C HIS A 73 6.58 10.03 -3.77
N GLY A 74 5.89 9.24 -2.95
CA GLY A 74 4.91 8.24 -3.38
C GLY A 74 5.46 6.82 -3.57
N ILE A 75 4.59 5.81 -3.46
CA ILE A 75 4.98 4.38 -3.50
C ILE A 75 5.61 3.92 -4.81
N TRP A 76 5.38 4.63 -5.91
CA TRP A 76 5.96 4.32 -7.22
C TRP A 76 7.49 4.40 -7.27
N ARG A 77 8.12 5.06 -6.27
CA ARG A 77 9.57 5.12 -6.12
C ARG A 77 10.17 3.98 -5.30
N ILE A 78 9.34 3.18 -4.64
CA ILE A 78 9.81 2.09 -3.81
C ILE A 78 10.27 0.94 -4.72
N PRO A 79 11.48 0.39 -4.51
CA PRO A 79 11.92 -0.82 -5.20
C PRO A 79 10.90 -1.94 -5.01
N GLY A 80 10.50 -2.60 -6.09
CA GLY A 80 9.44 -3.62 -6.06
C GLY A 80 8.03 -3.08 -6.29
N TYR A 81 7.89 -1.80 -6.67
CA TYR A 81 6.62 -1.27 -7.18
C TYR A 81 6.18 -1.99 -8.47
N VAL A 82 4.96 -2.51 -8.46
CA VAL A 82 4.30 -3.18 -9.58
C VAL A 82 3.29 -2.22 -10.18
N LYS A 83 3.60 -1.71 -11.38
CA LYS A 83 2.70 -0.87 -12.16
C LYS A 83 1.62 -1.74 -12.83
N MET A 84 0.36 -1.39 -12.59
CA MET A 84 -0.81 -2.09 -13.12
C MET A 84 -1.53 -1.30 -14.23
N LYS A 85 -1.35 0.03 -14.27
CA LYS A 85 -2.00 0.92 -15.24
C LYS A 85 -1.03 1.91 -15.85
#